data_AF-A0A2M8JZS9-F1
#
_entry.id   AF-A0A2M8JZS9-F1
#
_cell.length_a   1.000
_cell.length_b   1.000
_cell.length_c   1.000
_cell.angle_alpha   90.00
_cell.angle_beta   90.00
_cell.angle_gamma   90.00
#
_symmetry.space_group_name_H-M   'P 1'
#
loop_
_entity.id
_entity.type
_entity.pdbx_description
1 polymer ?
#
loop_
_entity_poly.entity_id
_entity_poly.type
_entity_poly.pdbx_seq_one_letter_code
_entity_poly.pdbx_strand_id
1 'polypeptide(L)' 'MSSLFKEIDSQASSLGEISLRRRRIPAFGDRDIYEVKLGEEFLMSSMFVDAEEALSTLGLAQVQGENLSVVVGG' A
#
# COMPACT_ATOMS: atom_id res chain seq x y z
N MET A 1 16.66 17.26 10.70
CA MET A 1 15.37 16.81 11.26
C MET A 1 14.53 16.27 10.10
N SER A 2 14.33 14.96 9.99
CA SER A 2 13.41 14.42 8.99
C SER A 2 11.98 14.65 9.47
N SER A 3 11.14 15.26 8.64
CA SER A 3 9.72 15.39 8.97
C SER A 3 9.10 14.00 9.12
N LEU A 4 8.33 13.80 10.19
CA LEU A 4 7.55 12.57 10.40
C LEU A 4 6.49 12.38 9.31
N PHE A 5 6.14 13.44 8.60
CA PHE A 5 5.14 13.45 7.54
C PHE A 5 5.53 14.39 6.40
N LYS A 6 5.30 13.96 5.16
CA LYS A 6 5.50 14.78 3.96
C LYS A 6 4.55 14.35 2.86
N GLU A 7 3.72 15.25 2.37
CA GLU A 7 3.05 15.06 1.07
C GLU A 7 4.07 15.23 -0.07
N ILE A 8 4.05 14.31 -1.03
CA ILE A 8 4.98 14.26 -2.16
C ILE A 8 4.34 14.87 -3.40
N ASP A 9 3.10 14.49 -3.70
CA ASP A 9 2.35 14.95 -4.87
C ASP A 9 0.84 14.79 -4.60
N SER A 10 0.04 15.61 -5.28
CA SER A 10 -1.42 15.56 -5.26
C SER A 10 -1.97 15.88 -6.64
N GLN A 11 -2.88 15.05 -7.14
CA GLN A 11 -3.46 15.17 -8.47
C GLN A 11 -4.98 14.94 -8.41
N ALA A 12 -5.74 15.73 -9.17
CA ALA A 12 -7.17 15.50 -9.32
C ALA A 12 -7.44 14.25 -10.18
N SER A 13 -8.44 13.47 -9.79
CA SER A 13 -8.99 12.37 -10.60
C SER A 13 -10.51 12.46 -10.66
N SER A 14 -11.15 11.69 -11.53
CA SER A 14 -12.62 11.61 -11.62
C SER A 14 -13.28 11.08 -10.35
N LEU A 15 -12.55 10.37 -9.48
CA LEU A 15 -13.05 9.79 -8.24
C LEU A 15 -12.78 10.67 -7.01
N GLY A 16 -12.01 11.76 -7.17
CA GLY A 16 -11.52 12.59 -6.08
C GLY A 16 -10.03 12.89 -6.21
N GLU A 17 -9.50 13.68 -5.29
CA GLU A 17 -8.07 13.99 -5.24
C GLU A 17 -7.27 12.74 -4.83
N ILE A 18 -6.24 12.38 -5.61
CA ILE A 18 -5.31 11.32 -5.27
C ILE A 18 -4.04 11.97 -4.76
N SER A 19 -3.66 11.68 -3.51
CA SER A 19 -2.43 12.21 -2.91
C SER A 19 -1.48 11.10 -2.50
N LEU A 20 -0.18 11.32 -2.78
CA LEU A 20 0.91 10.48 -2.32
C LEU A 20 1.62 11.17 -1.18
N ARG A 21 1.77 10.47 -0.06
CA ARG A 21 2.49 10.97 1.11
C ARG A 21 3.47 9.96 1.66
N ARG A 22 4.53 10.47 2.29
CA ARG A 22 5.52 9.71 3.04
C ARG A 22 5.37 10.03 4.52
N ARG A 23 5.29 8.98 5.34
CA ARG A 23 5.19 9.06 6.79
C ARG A 23 6.24 8.18 7.45
N ARG A 24 6.78 8.61 8.58
CA ARG A 24 7.55 7.76 9.51
C ARG A 24 6.74 7.60 10.77
N ILE A 25 6.65 6.36 11.24
CA ILE A 25 5.93 6.01 12.46
C ILE A 25 6.95 5.47 13.45
N PRO A 26 7.13 6.08 14.63
CA PRO A 26 8.14 5.65 15.59
C PRO A 26 8.08 4.16 15.96
N ALA A 27 6.86 3.58 16.01
CA ALA A 27 6.66 2.16 16.27
C ALA A 27 7.28 1.22 15.20
N PHE A 28 7.52 1.74 13.99
CA PHE A 28 8.13 1.02 12.87
C PHE A 28 9.57 1.49 12.60
N GLY A 29 10.19 2.20 13.56
CA GLY A 29 11.56 2.71 13.46
C GLY A 29 11.72 3.80 12.41
N ASP A 30 12.85 3.80 11.70
CA ASP A 30 13.21 4.79 10.69
C ASP A 30 12.69 4.47 9.28
N ARG A 31 11.82 3.47 9.15
CA ARG A 31 11.23 3.08 7.86
C ARG A 31 10.32 4.18 7.32
N ASP A 32 10.55 4.57 6.08
CA ASP A 32 9.63 5.41 5.33
C ASP A 32 8.45 4.57 4.85
N ILE A 33 7.24 5.07 5.12
CA ILE A 33 5.97 4.46 4.74
C ILE A 33 5.30 5.37 3.72
N TYR A 34 4.97 4.81 2.57
CA TYR A 34 4.31 5.52 1.48
C TYR A 34 2.84 5.15 1.47
N GLU A 35 1.98 6.16 1.47
CA GLU A 35 0.54 6.00 1.53
C GLU A 35 -0.10 6.79 0.37
N VAL A 36 -1.07 6.15 -0.28
CA VAL A 36 -1.92 6.79 -1.29
C VAL A 36 -3.30 7.00 -0.67
N LYS A 37 -3.83 8.22 -0.78
CA LYS A 37 -5.19 8.55 -0.37
C LYS A 37 -6.05 8.90 -1.57
N LEU A 38 -7.37 8.70 -1.43
CA LEU A 38 -8.40 9.22 -2.31
C LEU A 38 -9.29 10.15 -1.48
N GLY A 39 -9.11 11.46 -1.64
CA GLY A 39 -9.67 12.47 -0.75
C GLY A 39 -9.19 12.24 0.68
N GLU A 40 -10.13 11.95 1.59
CA GLU A 40 -9.81 11.67 2.98
C GLU A 40 -9.59 10.19 3.31
N GLU A 41 -9.91 9.30 2.37
CA GLU A 41 -9.83 7.85 2.56
C GLU A 41 -8.44 7.29 2.21
N PHE A 42 -8.06 6.20 2.86
CA PHE A 42 -6.83 5.47 2.54
C PHE A 42 -7.08 4.47 1.41
N LEU A 43 -6.26 4.55 0.36
CA LEU A 43 -6.36 3.65 -0.79
C LEU A 43 -5.31 2.52 -0.72
N MET A 44 -4.04 2.86 -0.48
CA MET A 44 -2.94 1.88 -0.43
C MET A 44 -1.83 2.32 0.53
N SER A 45 -1.07 1.35 1.05
CA SER A 45 0.05 1.59 1.96
C SER A 45 1.20 0.61 1.76
N SER A 46 2.44 1.11 1.77
CA SER A 46 3.64 0.27 1.73
C SER A 46 3.99 -0.38 3.09
N MET A 47 3.07 -0.34 4.05
CA MET A 47 3.28 -0.83 5.42
C MET A 47 3.22 -2.36 5.50
N PHE A 48 2.44 -3.03 4.63
CA PHE A 48 2.10 -4.44 4.77
C PHE A 48 2.53 -5.32 3.59
N VAL A 49 3.46 -4.83 2.75
CA VAL A 49 3.95 -5.55 1.56
C VAL A 49 4.39 -6.98 1.88
N ASP A 50 5.14 -7.18 2.97
CA ASP A 50 5.63 -8.51 3.37
C ASP A 50 4.48 -9.48 3.67
N ALA A 51 3.37 -8.98 4.25
CA ALA A 51 2.19 -9.79 4.54
C ALA A 51 1.38 -10.10 3.28
N GLU A 52 1.28 -9.15 2.34
CA GLU A 52 0.60 -9.32 1.06
C GLU A 52 1.33 -10.34 0.16
N GLU A 53 2.66 -10.27 0.11
CA GLU A 53 3.50 -11.25 -0.58
C GLU A 53 3.39 -12.64 0.07
N ALA A 54 3.42 -12.71 1.40
CA ALA A 54 3.27 -13.96 2.13
C ALA A 54 1.88 -14.58 1.90
N LEU A 55 0.80 -13.78 1.94
CA LEU A 55 -0.55 -14.23 1.65
C LEU A 55 -0.64 -14.83 0.25
N SER A 56 -0.05 -14.16 -0.73
CA SER A 56 -0.04 -14.62 -2.13
C SER A 56 0.75 -15.93 -2.27
N THR A 57 1.95 -15.98 -1.68
CA THR A 57 2.84 -17.16 -1.73
C THR A 57 2.19 -18.37 -1.07
N LEU A 58 1.71 -18.21 0.16
CA LEU A 58 1.11 -19.30 0.93
C LEU A 58 -0.22 -19.74 0.32
N GLY A 59 -1.04 -18.80 -0.18
CA GLY A 59 -2.31 -19.10 -0.83
C GLY A 59 -2.14 -19.88 -2.13
N LEU A 60 -1.23 -19.43 -3.00
CA LEU A 60 -0.95 -20.10 -4.27
C LEU A 60 -0.34 -21.50 -4.08
N ALA A 61 0.46 -21.69 -3.02
CA ALA A 61 1.01 -23.01 -2.70
C ALA A 61 -0.05 -24.07 -2.34
N GLN A 62 -1.29 -23.66 -2.04
CA GLN A 62 -2.41 -24.58 -1.71
C GLN A 62 -3.18 -25.08 -2.93
N VAL A 63 -2.90 -24.56 -4.13
CA VAL A 63 -3.63 -24.93 -5.36
C VAL A 63 -2.67 -25.53 -6.39
N GLN A 64 -3.21 -26.35 -7.30
CA GLN A 64 -2.44 -27.04 -8.34
C GLN A 64 -2.86 -26.53 -9.73
N GLY A 65 -1.92 -26.60 -10.70
CA GLY A 65 -2.16 -26.21 -12.09
C GLY A 65 -1.51 -24.88 -12.47
N GLU A 66 -1.38 -24.63 -13.78
CA GLU A 66 -0.61 -23.49 -14.31
C GLU A 66 -1.48 -22.34 -14.83
N ASN A 67 -2.78 -22.58 -15.07
CA ASN A 67 -3.72 -21.60 -15.63
C ASN A 67 -4.76 -21.15 -14.59
N LEU A 68 -4.28 -20.60 -13.48
CA LEU A 68 -5.14 -20.13 -12.39
C LEU A 68 -5.75 -18.77 -12.71
N SER A 69 -7.07 -18.64 -12.50
CA SER A 69 -7.75 -17.35 -12.48
C SER A 69 -7.71 -16.79 -11.06
N VAL A 70 -6.83 -15.81 -10.82
CA VAL A 70 -6.65 -15.19 -9.50
C VAL A 70 -7.40 -13.87 -9.45
N VAL A 71 -8.18 -13.67 -8.38
CA VAL A 71 -8.83 -12.38 -8.09
C VAL A 71 -8.12 -11.77 -6.89
N VAL A 72 -7.64 -10.54 -7.04
CA VAL A 72 -7.05 -9.76 -5.94
C VAL A 72 -8.07 -8.71 -5.52
N GLY A 73 -8.51 -8.78 -4.26
CA GLY A 73 -9.40 -7.79 -3.64
C GLY A 73 -8.59 -6.75 -2.89
N GLY A 74 -9.08 -5.50 -2.92
CA GLY A 74 -8.59 -4.38 -2.10
C GLY A 74 -9.70 -3.83 -1.21
#